data_AF-A0AAU5DH68-F1
#
_entry.id   AF-A0AAU5DH68-F1
#
_cell.length_a   1.000
_cell.length_b   1.000
_cell.length_c   1.000
_cell.angle_alpha   90.00
_cell.angle_beta   90.00
_cell.angle_gamma   90.00
#
_symmetry.space_group_name_H-M   'P 1'
#
loop_
_entity.id
_entity.type
_entity.pdbx_description
1 polymer ?
#
loop_
_entity_poly.entity_id
_entity_poly.type
_entity_poly.pdbx_seq_one_letter_code
_entity_poly.pdbx_strand_id
1 'polypeptide(L)'
;MFIAPGPPDEGANLLYADESSADELEAVITHRLDVDLEMAQINAEADAWHAVRDRGFCNHGSAIGYRRPPVHEVQKLLKPGELICTAGCDTVFANEEDWHVQTNDPMLNPVPLPDRSTAGDRPARGASGSRV
;
A
#
# COMPACT_ATOMS: atom_id res chain seq x y z
N MET A 1 82.85 5.27 -14.42
CA MET A 1 81.56 5.84 -14.01
C MET A 1 80.49 5.14 -14.84
N PHE A 2 79.92 4.06 -14.30
CA PHE A 2 78.92 3.23 -14.99
C PHE A 2 77.55 3.64 -14.46
N ILE A 3 76.67 4.15 -15.33
CA ILE A 3 75.28 4.41 -15.00
C ILE A 3 74.54 3.09 -15.20
N ALA A 4 74.05 2.50 -14.11
CA ALA A 4 73.22 1.31 -14.17
C ALA A 4 71.88 1.64 -14.86
N PRO A 5 71.32 0.76 -15.70
CA PRO A 5 69.95 0.92 -16.19
C PRO A 5 68.99 0.75 -15.00
N GLY A 6 68.11 1.74 -14.81
CA GLY A 6 67.02 1.66 -13.83
C GLY A 6 66.05 0.53 -14.16
N PRO A 7 65.28 0.04 -13.17
CA PRO A 7 64.28 -1.00 -13.41
C PRO A 7 63.26 -0.50 -14.45
N PRO A 8 62.74 -1.40 -15.33
CA PRO A 8 61.69 -1.01 -16.25
C PRO A 8 60.48 -0.58 -15.44
N ASP A 9 60.02 0.63 -15.77
CA ASP A 9 58.79 1.22 -15.30
C ASP A 9 57.67 0.18 -15.29
N GLU A 10 56.95 0.15 -14.16
CA GLU A 10 55.68 -0.51 -13.93
C GLU A 10 54.63 0.08 -14.90
N GLY A 11 54.76 -0.28 -16.17
CA GLY A 11 53.87 0.12 -17.24
C GLY A 11 52.92 -1.01 -17.56
N ALA A 12 51.64 -0.76 -17.32
CA ALA A 12 50.48 -1.47 -17.86
C ALA A 12 50.13 -2.82 -17.21
N ASN A 13 49.32 -2.75 -16.17
CA ASN A 13 48.06 -3.51 -16.20
C ASN A 13 46.92 -2.76 -15.47
N LEU A 14 46.65 -1.54 -15.93
CA LEU A 14 45.48 -0.74 -15.59
C LEU A 14 44.32 -0.98 -16.58
N LEU A 15 44.37 -2.07 -17.34
CA LEU A 15 43.50 -2.28 -18.51
C LEU A 15 42.21 -3.07 -18.23
N TYR A 16 41.86 -3.32 -16.95
CA TYR A 16 40.66 -4.09 -16.57
C TYR A 16 39.91 -3.53 -15.36
N ALA A 17 40.17 -2.28 -14.94
CA ALA A 17 39.44 -1.64 -13.85
C ALA A 17 38.30 -0.70 -14.31
N ASP A 18 38.20 -0.50 -15.63
CA ASP A 18 37.31 0.46 -16.29
C ASP A 18 35.93 -0.16 -16.57
N GLU A 19 35.89 -1.29 -17.28
CA GLU A 19 34.64 -1.89 -17.77
C GLU A 19 33.75 -2.44 -16.64
N SER A 20 34.33 -3.07 -15.61
CA SER A 20 33.52 -3.61 -14.50
C SER A 20 32.87 -2.50 -13.66
N SER A 21 33.53 -1.34 -13.54
CA SER A 21 33.00 -0.20 -12.79
C SER A 21 31.89 0.53 -13.54
N ALA A 22 31.98 0.54 -14.88
CA ALA A 22 30.94 1.05 -15.76
C ALA A 22 29.71 0.13 -15.74
N ASP A 23 29.91 -1.20 -15.84
CA ASP A 23 28.85 -2.20 -15.78
C ASP A 23 28.13 -2.18 -14.41
N GLU A 24 28.89 -2.05 -13.30
CA GLU A 24 28.33 -1.91 -11.96
C GLU A 24 27.49 -0.63 -11.81
N LEU A 25 27.96 0.49 -12.38
CA LEU A 25 27.22 1.75 -12.36
C LEU A 25 25.95 1.68 -13.23
N GLU A 26 26.03 1.05 -14.40
CA GLU A 26 24.88 0.81 -15.28
C GLU A 26 23.83 -0.09 -14.60
N ALA A 27 24.27 -1.13 -13.91
CA ALA A 27 23.39 -1.99 -13.12
C ALA A 27 22.68 -1.19 -12.01
N VAL A 28 23.38 -0.30 -11.30
CA VAL A 28 22.77 0.56 -10.27
C VAL A 28 21.75 1.53 -10.87
N ILE A 29 22.05 2.12 -12.03
CA ILE A 29 21.12 3.05 -12.71
C ILE A 29 19.88 2.31 -13.20
N THR A 30 20.05 1.14 -13.81
CA THR A 30 18.95 0.30 -14.29
C THR A 30 18.03 -0.10 -13.13
N HIS A 31 18.60 -0.58 -12.02
CA HIS A 31 17.82 -0.91 -10.83
C HIS A 31 17.05 0.28 -10.26
N ARG A 32 17.62 1.49 -10.28
CA ARG A 32 16.90 2.70 -9.83
C ARG A 32 15.74 3.03 -10.76
N LEU A 33 15.96 2.96 -12.06
CA LEU A 33 14.92 3.20 -13.06
C LEU A 33 13.78 2.19 -12.91
N ASP A 34 14.09 0.91 -12.70
CA ASP A 34 13.10 -0.14 -12.47
C ASP A 34 12.25 0.19 -11.23
N VAL A 35 12.88 0.57 -10.12
CA VAL A 35 12.18 0.99 -8.89
C VAL A 35 11.30 2.22 -9.14
N ASP A 36 11.80 3.23 -9.86
CA ASP A 36 11.03 4.44 -10.16
C ASP A 36 9.79 4.12 -11.02
N LEU A 37 9.93 3.21 -11.99
CA LEU A 37 8.82 2.74 -12.82
C LEU A 37 7.80 1.93 -12.01
N GLU A 38 8.25 1.03 -11.14
CA GLU A 38 7.38 0.27 -10.23
C GLU A 38 6.59 1.22 -9.31
N MET A 39 7.25 2.22 -8.72
CA MET A 39 6.61 3.21 -7.87
C MET A 39 5.63 4.10 -8.65
N ALA A 40 5.97 4.49 -9.89
CA ALA A 40 5.07 5.23 -10.75
C ALA A 40 3.79 4.44 -11.05
N GLN A 41 3.90 3.13 -11.30
CA GLN A 41 2.75 2.26 -11.51
C GLN A 41 1.88 2.15 -10.25
N ILE A 42 2.49 1.90 -9.08
CA ILE A 42 1.77 1.82 -7.80
C ILE A 42 1.00 3.12 -7.52
N ASN A 43 1.62 4.27 -7.77
CA ASN A 43 0.97 5.58 -7.59
C ASN A 43 -0.22 5.77 -8.54
N ALA A 44 -0.06 5.39 -9.83
CA ALA A 44 -1.14 5.48 -10.80
C ALA A 44 -2.34 4.59 -10.43
N GLU A 45 -2.09 3.39 -9.90
CA GLU A 45 -3.13 2.51 -9.38
C GLU A 45 -3.81 3.13 -8.15
N ALA A 46 -3.03 3.64 -7.19
CA ALA A 46 -3.57 4.31 -6.01
C ALA A 46 -4.46 5.51 -6.37
N ASP A 47 -4.06 6.34 -7.35
CA ASP A 47 -4.85 7.47 -7.84
C ASP A 47 -6.20 7.01 -8.43
N ALA A 48 -6.22 5.90 -9.16
CA ALA A 48 -7.46 5.32 -9.69
C ALA A 48 -8.43 4.92 -8.56
N TRP A 49 -7.91 4.34 -7.48
CA TRP A 49 -8.70 4.00 -6.29
C TRP A 49 -9.18 5.23 -5.50
N HIS A 50 -8.35 6.27 -5.42
CA HIS A 50 -8.75 7.54 -4.79
C HIS A 50 -9.86 8.23 -5.58
N ALA A 51 -9.81 8.20 -6.91
CA ALA A 51 -10.85 8.78 -7.75
C ALA A 51 -12.24 8.17 -7.52
N VAL A 52 -12.34 6.89 -7.17
CA VAL A 52 -13.62 6.25 -6.78
C VAL A 52 -14.19 6.88 -5.52
N ARG A 53 -13.32 7.13 -4.53
CA ARG A 53 -13.69 7.75 -3.27
C ARG A 53 -14.08 9.21 -3.43
N ASP A 54 -13.39 9.95 -4.29
CA ASP A 54 -13.70 11.34 -4.62
C ASP A 54 -15.06 11.50 -5.32
N ARG A 55 -15.51 10.45 -6.03
CA ARG A 55 -16.87 10.36 -6.59
C ARG A 55 -17.94 10.01 -5.53
N GLY A 56 -17.55 9.79 -4.29
CA GLY A 56 -18.45 9.50 -3.18
C GLY A 56 -18.77 8.01 -3.00
N PHE A 57 -18.01 7.10 -3.62
CA PHE A 57 -18.24 5.65 -3.49
C PHE A 57 -17.18 4.99 -2.61
N CYS A 58 -17.56 3.88 -1.98
CA CYS A 58 -16.65 3.05 -1.21
C CYS A 58 -15.88 2.11 -2.13
N ASN A 59 -14.58 1.95 -1.86
CA ASN A 59 -13.70 1.02 -2.57
C ASN A 59 -13.42 -0.28 -1.78
N HIS A 60 -14.13 -0.51 -0.69
CA HIS A 60 -14.09 -1.72 0.15
C HIS A 60 -12.70 -2.22 0.58
N GLY A 61 -11.73 -1.32 0.81
CA GLY A 61 -10.34 -1.71 1.11
C GLY A 61 -10.08 -2.48 2.42
N SER A 62 -11.08 -2.68 3.27
CA SER A 62 -10.94 -3.47 4.50
C SER A 62 -12.28 -4.00 4.99
N ALA A 63 -12.26 -5.19 5.59
CA ALA A 63 -13.41 -5.81 6.22
C ALA A 63 -13.03 -6.60 7.48
N ILE A 64 -14.00 -6.82 8.37
CA ILE A 64 -13.87 -7.66 9.57
C ILE A 64 -14.89 -8.80 9.48
N GLY A 65 -14.43 -10.04 9.63
CA GLY A 65 -15.30 -11.23 9.68
C GLY A 65 -15.88 -11.52 11.06
N TYR A 66 -16.92 -12.37 11.09
CA TYR A 66 -17.50 -12.92 12.32
C TYR A 66 -16.46 -13.60 13.22
N ARG A 67 -16.62 -13.44 14.54
CA ARG A 67 -15.81 -14.13 15.56
C ARG A 67 -16.59 -14.39 16.85
N ARG A 68 -16.35 -15.53 17.51
CA ARG A 68 -16.89 -15.86 18.83
C ARG A 68 -15.78 -16.29 19.81
N PRO A 69 -15.59 -15.61 20.96
CA PRO A 69 -16.28 -14.37 21.35
C PRO A 69 -15.88 -13.20 20.44
N PRO A 70 -16.76 -12.20 20.26
CA PRO A 70 -16.47 -11.02 19.45
C PRO A 70 -15.36 -10.18 20.10
N VAL A 71 -14.44 -9.66 19.28
CA VAL A 71 -13.37 -8.74 19.70
C VAL A 71 -13.76 -7.28 19.41
N HIS A 72 -14.53 -7.05 18.34
CA HIS A 72 -15.08 -5.74 17.98
C HIS A 72 -16.60 -5.74 18.09
N GLU A 73 -17.19 -4.59 18.45
CA GLU A 73 -18.65 -4.44 18.58
C GLU A 73 -19.38 -4.79 17.28
N VAL A 74 -18.82 -4.42 16.12
CA VAL A 74 -19.40 -4.72 14.80
C VAL A 74 -19.52 -6.22 14.52
N GLN A 75 -18.67 -7.07 15.13
CA GLN A 75 -18.74 -8.53 14.95
C GLN A 75 -19.96 -9.16 15.62
N LYS A 76 -20.60 -8.46 16.58
CA LYS A 76 -21.85 -8.91 17.20
C LYS A 76 -23.02 -8.90 16.22
N LEU A 77 -22.90 -8.13 15.14
CA LEU A 77 -23.93 -7.99 14.10
C LEU A 77 -23.82 -9.07 13.02
N LEU A 78 -22.72 -9.82 12.99
CA LEU A 78 -22.41 -10.76 11.93
C LEU A 78 -22.84 -12.18 12.28
N LYS A 79 -23.18 -12.94 11.26
CA LYS A 79 -23.33 -14.40 11.31
C LYS A 79 -22.04 -15.09 10.88
N PRO A 80 -21.83 -16.36 11.24
CA PRO A 80 -20.69 -17.14 10.74
C PRO A 80 -20.57 -17.07 9.21
N GLY A 81 -19.39 -16.68 8.74
CA GLY A 81 -19.11 -16.51 7.30
C GLY A 81 -19.26 -15.08 6.79
N GLU A 82 -20.05 -14.22 7.45
CA GLU A 82 -20.24 -12.83 7.01
C GLU A 82 -19.05 -11.94 7.38
N LEU A 83 -18.83 -10.89 6.58
CA LEU A 83 -17.85 -9.84 6.79
C LEU A 83 -18.53 -8.47 6.77
N ILE A 84 -18.01 -7.48 7.49
CA ILE A 84 -18.46 -6.09 7.41
C ILE A 84 -17.34 -5.17 6.96
N CYS A 85 -17.63 -4.29 6.02
CA CYS A 85 -16.70 -3.28 5.54
C CYS A 85 -16.34 -2.30 6.66
N THR A 86 -15.05 -2.03 6.82
CA THR A 86 -14.52 -1.05 7.79
C THR A 86 -13.91 0.18 7.13
N ALA A 87 -13.88 0.23 5.79
CA ALA A 87 -13.37 1.36 5.00
C ALA A 87 -14.35 2.57 4.95
N GLY A 88 -15.60 2.39 5.41
CA GLY A 88 -16.52 3.49 5.72
C GLY A 88 -17.95 3.37 5.22
N CYS A 89 -18.38 2.27 4.60
CA CYS A 89 -19.77 2.08 4.14
C CYS A 89 -20.58 1.09 4.97
N ASP A 90 -19.97 0.41 5.95
CA ASP A 90 -20.61 -0.59 6.83
C ASP A 90 -21.38 -1.72 6.11
N THR A 91 -21.11 -1.93 4.81
CA THR A 91 -21.73 -3.00 4.02
C THR A 91 -21.36 -4.36 4.59
N VAL A 92 -22.36 -5.25 4.72
CA VAL A 92 -22.15 -6.64 5.14
C VAL A 92 -22.11 -7.52 3.90
N PHE A 93 -21.01 -8.25 3.74
CA PHE A 93 -20.79 -9.24 2.70
C PHE A 93 -21.21 -10.62 3.18
N ALA A 94 -21.79 -11.41 2.28
CA ALA A 94 -22.28 -12.74 2.62
C ALA A 94 -21.15 -13.73 2.96
N ASN A 95 -19.99 -13.56 2.32
CA ASN A 95 -18.79 -14.36 2.49
C ASN A 95 -17.56 -13.64 1.92
N GLU A 96 -16.40 -14.28 2.04
CA GLU A 96 -15.12 -13.73 1.57
C GLU A 96 -15.07 -13.57 0.04
N GLU A 97 -15.72 -14.46 -0.72
CA GLU A 97 -15.80 -14.36 -2.18
C GLU A 97 -16.61 -13.13 -2.62
N ASP A 98 -17.75 -12.87 -1.97
CA ASP A 98 -18.57 -11.67 -2.20
C ASP A 98 -17.77 -10.38 -1.92
N TRP A 99 -16.97 -10.38 -0.85
CA TRP A 99 -16.07 -9.26 -0.56
C TRP A 99 -14.99 -9.09 -1.63
N HIS A 100 -14.32 -10.17 -2.06
CA HIS A 100 -13.26 -10.13 -3.09
C HIS A 100 -13.78 -9.66 -4.46
N VAL A 101 -14.98 -10.10 -4.85
CA VAL A 101 -15.61 -9.63 -6.10
C VAL A 101 -15.86 -8.12 -6.05
N GLN A 102 -16.29 -7.59 -4.91
CA GLN A 102 -16.59 -6.17 -4.73
C GLN A 102 -15.33 -5.31 -4.48
N THR A 103 -14.21 -5.89 -4.04
CA THR A 103 -12.93 -5.18 -4.00
C THR A 103 -12.27 -5.12 -5.36
N ASN A 104 -12.26 -6.18 -6.16
CA ASN A 104 -11.53 -6.19 -7.44
C ASN A 104 -11.97 -5.10 -8.43
N ASP A 105 -13.26 -4.74 -8.44
CA ASP A 105 -13.77 -3.60 -9.19
C ASP A 105 -14.83 -2.85 -8.36
N PRO A 106 -14.46 -1.73 -7.72
CA PRO A 106 -15.40 -0.97 -6.89
C PRO A 106 -16.47 -0.25 -7.70
N MET A 107 -16.34 -0.17 -9.03
CA MET A 107 -17.34 0.41 -9.92
C MET A 107 -18.35 -0.62 -10.44
N LEU A 108 -18.09 -1.93 -10.26
CA LEU A 108 -19.02 -2.99 -10.65
C LEU A 108 -20.31 -2.96 -9.80
N ASN A 109 -20.17 -2.70 -8.49
CA ASN A 109 -21.26 -2.57 -7.52
C ASN A 109 -21.01 -1.36 -6.60
N PRO A 110 -21.21 -0.12 -7.07
CA PRO A 110 -20.80 1.07 -6.34
C PRO A 110 -21.66 1.27 -5.09
N VAL A 111 -21.01 1.29 -3.92
CA VAL A 111 -21.68 1.58 -2.64
C VAL A 111 -21.47 3.04 -2.27
N PRO A 112 -22.52 3.86 -2.16
CA PRO A 112 -22.39 5.25 -1.72
C PRO A 112 -21.78 5.33 -0.32
N LEU A 113 -20.81 6.22 -0.14
CA LEU A 113 -20.33 6.55 1.20
C LEU A 113 -21.41 7.35 1.94
N PRO A 114 -21.64 7.07 3.23
CA PRO A 114 -22.55 7.86 4.03
C PRO A 114 -22.09 9.33 4.07
N ASP A 115 -23.02 10.25 3.92
CA ASP A 115 -22.74 11.68 3.91
C ASP A 115 -22.12 12.11 5.24
N ARG A 116 -20.81 12.40 5.18
CA ARG A 116 -20.01 12.83 6.35
C ARG A 116 -20.44 14.21 6.86
N SER A 117 -21.26 14.97 6.13
CA SER A 117 -21.82 16.26 6.57
C SER A 117 -22.72 16.13 7.81
N THR A 118 -23.22 14.92 8.10
CA THR A 118 -24.12 14.64 9.23
C THR A 118 -23.46 13.87 10.38
N ALA A 119 -22.14 13.63 10.33
CA ALA A 119 -21.40 12.92 11.38
C ALA A 119 -21.22 13.73 12.69
N GLY A 120 -22.01 14.79 12.90
CA GLY A 120 -22.08 15.58 14.14
C GLY A 120 -23.03 15.02 15.21
N ASP A 121 -23.86 14.02 14.89
CA ASP A 121 -24.89 13.50 15.81
C ASP A 121 -24.58 12.12 16.43
N ARG A 122 -23.32 11.68 16.39
CA ARG A 122 -22.87 10.57 17.24
C ARG A 122 -22.69 11.12 18.67
N PRO A 123 -23.47 10.70 19.67
CA PRO A 123 -23.24 11.15 21.03
C PRO A 123 -21.83 10.74 21.45
N ALA A 124 -21.00 11.74 21.77
CA ALA A 124 -19.69 11.56 22.34
C ALA A 124 -19.81 10.61 23.54
N ARG A 125 -19.23 9.42 23.42
CA ARG A 125 -19.12 8.47 24.52
C ARG A 125 -18.24 9.09 25.60
N GLY A 126 -18.91 9.58 26.65
CA GLY A 126 -18.41 9.56 28.02
C GLY A 126 -17.24 10.49 28.34
N ALA A 127 -17.53 11.78 28.54
CA ALA A 127 -16.83 12.54 29.56
C ALA A 127 -17.24 11.99 30.94
N SER A 128 -16.58 10.94 31.41
CA SER A 128 -16.64 10.54 32.81
C SER A 128 -15.57 11.31 33.57
N GLY A 129 -15.97 12.47 34.10
CA GLY A 129 -15.25 13.09 35.19
C GLY A 129 -15.22 12.16 36.39
N SER A 130 -14.07 12.07 37.05
CA SER A 130 -13.97 11.59 38.41
C SER A 130 -13.21 12.63 39.21
N ARG A 131 -13.95 13.32 40.09
CA ARG A 131 -13.38 14.07 41.21
C ARG A 131 -12.68 13.08 42.13
N VAL A 132 -11.46 13.41 42.55
CA VAL A 132 -10.99 13.31 43.94
C VAL A 132 -10.14 14.53 44.19
#